data_AF-A0A085EW96-F1
#
_entry.id   AF-A0A085EW96-F1
#
_cell.length_a   1.000
_cell.length_b   1.000
_cell.length_c   1.000
_cell.angle_alpha   90.00
_cell.angle_beta   90.00
_cell.angle_gamma   90.00
#
_symmetry.space_group_name_H-M   'P 1'
#
loop_
_entity.id
_entity.type
_entity.pdbx_description
1 polymer ?
#
loop_
_entity_poly.entity_id
_entity_poly.type
_entity_poly.pdbx_seq_one_letter_code
_entity_poly.pdbx_strand_id
1 'polypeptide(L)' 'MSHGRDVLGFAVKLGDWVGPGDTLVVTAGCDRRFATCKAKFANAVNFRGFPHIPGSDYVLRHPRNGDALDGRAVVK' A
#
# COMPACT_ATOMS: atom_id res chain seq x y z
N MET A 1 16.88 8.45 -21.25
CA MET A 1 15.41 8.45 -21.13
C MET A 1 15.06 9.47 -20.06
N SER A 2 14.78 10.71 -20.45
CA SER A 2 14.46 11.78 -19.52
C SER A 2 13.02 11.59 -19.04
N HIS A 3 12.81 11.29 -17.77
CA HIS A 3 11.49 11.25 -17.16
C HIS A 3 10.99 12.69 -17.00
N GLY A 4 10.36 13.23 -18.04
CA GLY A 4 9.43 14.35 -17.89
C GLY A 4 8.34 13.91 -16.92
N ARG A 5 8.21 14.59 -15.79
CA ARG A 5 7.42 14.15 -14.62
C ARG A 5 5.90 14.20 -14.83
N ASP A 6 5.44 14.57 -16.03
CA ASP A 6 4.05 14.94 -16.30
C ASP A 6 3.38 14.09 -17.41
N VAL A 7 3.95 12.93 -17.76
CA VAL A 7 3.34 12.00 -18.73
C VAL A 7 2.84 10.74 -18.01
N LEU A 8 1.53 10.51 -18.07
CA LEU A 8 0.90 9.28 -17.60
C LEU A 8 0.90 8.23 -18.72
N GLY A 9 1.33 7.02 -18.38
CA GLY A 9 1.33 5.87 -19.28
C GLY A 9 0.32 4.79 -18.88
N PHE A 10 -0.01 3.92 -19.83
CA PHE A 10 -0.85 2.76 -19.61
C PHE A 10 0.02 1.50 -19.52
N ALA A 11 -0.33 0.59 -18.61
CA ALA A 11 0.40 -0.67 -18.45
C ALA A 11 0.20 -1.64 -19.63
N VAL A 12 -0.87 -1.46 -20.40
CA VAL A 12 -1.20 -2.24 -21.59
C VAL A 12 -1.44 -1.32 -22.77
N LYS A 13 -1.33 -1.88 -23.99
CA LYS A 13 -1.60 -1.15 -25.22
C LYS A 13 -3.08 -0.76 -25.29
N LEU A 14 -3.35 0.52 -25.58
CA LEU A 14 -4.69 0.99 -25.90
C LEU A 14 -5.08 0.57 -27.32
N GLY A 15 -6.35 0.24 -27.51
CA GLY A 15 -6.90 -0.10 -28.82
C GLY A 15 -7.16 1.14 -29.67
N ASP A 16 -7.54 0.93 -30.93
CA ASP A 16 -7.73 1.99 -31.93
C ASP A 16 -9.00 2.85 -31.71
N TRP A 17 -9.70 2.64 -30.60
CA TRP A 17 -10.90 3.38 -30.19
C TRP A 17 -10.57 4.68 -29.43
N VAL A 18 -9.31 4.93 -29.09
CA VAL A 18 -8.86 6.15 -28.42
C VAL A 18 -8.04 7.01 -29.38
N GLY A 19 -8.25 8.33 -29.36
CA GLY A 19 -7.61 9.28 -30.24
C GLY A 19 -7.17 10.58 -29.57
N PRO A 20 -6.36 11.40 -30.26
CA PRO A 20 -6.03 12.74 -29.78
C PRO A 20 -7.28 13.57 -29.56
N GLY A 21 -7.36 14.23 -28.40
CA GLY A 21 -8.52 15.04 -27.99
C GLY A 21 -9.49 14.33 -27.05
N ASP A 22 -9.37 13.01 -26.88
CA ASP A 22 -10.16 12.28 -25.89
C ASP A 22 -9.76 12.68 -24.47
N THR A 23 -10.78 12.85 -23.61
CA THR A 23 -10.58 13.19 -22.20
C THR A 23 -10.62 11.96 -21.32
N LEU A 24 -9.78 11.95 -20.28
CA LEU A 24 -9.70 10.88 -19.30
C LEU A 24 -9.90 11.43 -17.89
N VAL A 25 -10.56 10.66 -17.04
CA VAL A 25 -10.60 10.91 -15.59
C VAL A 25 -9.62 9.97 -14.93
N VAL A 26 -8.63 10.53 -14.23
CA VAL A 26 -7.63 9.75 -13.50
C VAL A 26 -7.88 9.89 -12.01
N THR A 27 -8.04 8.76 -11.32
CA THR A 27 -8.14 8.73 -9.86
C THR A 27 -6.79 8.32 -9.27
N ALA A 28 -6.39 8.95 -8.18
CA ALA A 28 -5.15 8.61 -7.51
C ALA A 28 -5.16 7.15 -7.04
N GLY A 29 -4.22 6.33 -7.52
CA GLY A 29 -4.10 4.93 -7.15
C GLY A 29 -3.72 4.72 -5.67
N CYS A 30 -4.13 3.57 -5.13
CA CYS A 30 -3.72 3.03 -3.84
C CYS A 30 -2.72 1.88 -4.07
N ASP A 31 -1.56 1.96 -3.43
CA ASP A 31 -0.52 0.91 -3.46
C ASP A 31 -0.84 -0.29 -2.55
N ARG A 32 -2.02 -0.26 -1.91
CA ARG A 32 -2.55 -1.27 -0.99
C ARG A 32 -1.72 -1.43 0.30
N ARG A 33 -0.89 -0.44 0.65
CA ARG A 33 -0.15 -0.41 1.91
C ARG A 33 -0.91 0.40 2.95
N PHE A 34 -0.93 -0.10 4.19
CA PHE A 34 -1.63 0.57 5.30
C PHE A 34 -1.10 1.99 5.55
N ALA A 35 0.23 2.16 5.48
CA ALA A 35 0.86 3.47 5.64
C ALA A 35 0.34 4.50 4.63
N THR A 36 0.25 4.13 3.35
CA THR A 36 -0.28 4.99 2.29
C THR A 36 -1.78 5.22 2.47
N CYS A 37 -2.55 4.18 2.81
CA CYS A 37 -3.99 4.29 3.09
C CYS A 37 -4.27 5.33 4.19
N LYS A 38 -3.47 5.32 5.26
CA LYS A 38 -3.56 6.26 6.37
C LYS A 38 -3.09 7.66 5.97
N ALA A 39 -1.88 7.79 5.41
CA ALA A 39 -1.25 9.10 5.19
C ALA A 39 -1.85 9.85 3.99
N LYS A 40 -2.11 9.17 2.87
CA LYS A 40 -2.58 9.80 1.63
C LYS A 40 -4.09 9.97 1.59
N PHE A 41 -4.84 9.04 2.18
CA PHE A 41 -6.30 8.97 2.04
C PHE A 41 -7.07 9.14 3.36
N ALA A 42 -6.37 9.26 4.50
CA ALA A 42 -6.98 9.33 5.84
C ALA A 42 -7.98 8.18 6.13
N ASN A 43 -7.81 7.01 5.49
CA ASN A 43 -8.80 5.93 5.47
C ASN A 43 -8.31 4.66 6.18
N ALA A 44 -7.58 4.83 7.29
CA ALA A 44 -7.06 3.70 8.06
C ALA A 44 -8.18 2.78 8.58
N VAL A 45 -9.33 3.35 8.97
CA VAL A 45 -10.45 2.62 9.59
C VAL A 45 -11.14 1.63 8.64
N ASN A 46 -11.08 1.86 7.33
CA ASN A 46 -11.64 0.95 6.32
C ASN A 46 -10.57 0.12 5.61
N PHE A 47 -9.36 0.01 6.17
CA PHE A 47 -8.31 -0.81 5.59
C PHE A 47 -8.64 -2.30 5.77
N ARG A 48 -8.83 -3.02 4.67
CA ARG A 48 -9.29 -4.42 4.64
C ARG A 48 -8.16 -5.45 4.61
N GLY A 49 -6.98 -5.05 5.06
CA GLY A 49 -5.81 -5.93 5.18
C GLY A 49 -5.48 -6.20 6.64
N PHE A 50 -4.33 -6.82 6.85
CA PHE A 50 -3.88 -7.23 8.18
C PHE A 50 -2.57 -6.51 8.57
N PRO A 51 -2.60 -5.21 8.90
CA PRO A 51 -1.39 -4.43 9.13
C PRO A 51 -0.63 -4.83 10.39
N HIS A 52 -1.28 -5.52 11.32
CA HIS A 52 -0.71 -5.86 12.62
C HIS A 52 -0.57 -7.37 12.85
N ILE A 53 -0.76 -8.20 11.82
CA ILE A 53 -0.51 -9.64 11.95
C ILE A 53 1.00 -9.87 12.10
N PRO A 54 1.46 -10.46 13.22
CA PRO A 54 2.85 -10.89 13.35
C PRO A 54 3.19 -11.98 12.35
N GLY A 55 4.47 -12.10 12.01
CA GLY A 55 4.97 -13.19 11.18
C GLY A 55 4.75 -14.57 11.81
N SER A 56 4.87 -15.63 11.00
CA SER A 56 4.70 -17.01 11.45
C SER A 56 5.72 -17.44 12.52
N ASP A 57 6.89 -16.82 12.52
CA ASP A 57 7.92 -16.97 13.54
C ASP A 57 7.45 -16.58 14.94
N TYR A 58 6.49 -15.64 15.04
CA TYR A 58 5.89 -15.25 16.31
C TYR A 58 5.01 -16.36 16.91
N VAL A 59 4.37 -17.19 16.08
CA VAL A 59 3.42 -18.22 16.53
C VAL A 59 4.11 -19.33 17.33
N LEU A 60 5.34 -19.67 16.98
CA LEU A 60 6.12 -20.73 17.62
C LEU A 60 7.01 -20.20 18.76
N ARG A 61 6.95 -18.90 19.05
CA ARG A 61 7.86 -18.26 20.00
C ARG A 61 7.44 -18.58 21.45
N HIS A 62 8.43 -18.99 22.26
CA HIS A 62 8.28 -19.08 23.71
C HIS A 62 8.99 -17.89 24.39
N PRO A 63 8.52 -17.43 25.57
CA PRO A 63 9.20 -16.38 26.32
C PRO A 63 10.61 -16.81 26.75
N ARG A 64 11.58 -15.91 26.63
CA ARG A 64 12.98 -16.09 27.07
C ARG A 64 13.38 -15.03 28.09
N ASN A 65 14.33 -15.37 28.95
CA ASN A 65 14.96 -14.38 29.83
C ASN A 65 15.56 -13.25 28.99
N GLY A 66 15.19 -12.00 29.31
CA GLY A 66 15.61 -10.81 28.57
C GLY A 66 14.63 -10.35 27.49
N ASP A 67 13.54 -11.08 27.20
CA ASP A 67 12.49 -10.58 26.32
C ASP A 67 11.77 -9.37 26.94
N ALA A 68 11.37 -8.41 26.09
CA ALA A 68 10.55 -7.28 26.51
C ALA A 68 9.08 -7.71 26.62
N LEU A 69 8.68 -8.09 27.82
CA LEU A 69 7.34 -8.58 28.18
C LEU A 69 6.50 -7.46 28.85
N ASP A 70 6.46 -6.29 28.23
CA ASP A 70 5.89 -5.04 28.78
C ASP A 70 4.54 -4.64 28.17
N GLY A 71 3.98 -5.47 27.29
CA GLY A 71 2.67 -5.25 26.66
C GLY A 71 2.67 -4.27 25.48
N ARG A 72 3.83 -3.81 25.02
CA ARG A 72 3.92 -2.95 23.82
C ARG A 72 3.55 -3.72 22.54
N ALA A 73 3.18 -2.96 21.50
CA ALA A 73 2.87 -3.53 20.20
C ALA A 73 4.04 -4.34 19.63
N VAL A 74 3.74 -5.57 19.20
CA VAL A 74 4.70 -6.49 18.58
C VAL A 74 5.01 -6.10 17.13
N VAL A 75 4.00 -5.55 16.43
CA VAL A 75 4.09 -5.10 15.04
C VAL A 75 3.60 -3.65 14.99
N LYS A 76 4.27 -2.80 14.22
CA LYS A 76 3.94 -1.37 14.07
C LYS A 76 3.09 -1.13 12.84
#